data_AF-A0AAD7CVK6-F1
#
_entry.id   AF-A0AAD7CVK6-F1
#
_cell.length_a   1.000
_cell.length_b   1.000
_cell.length_c   1.000
_cell.angle_alpha   90.00
_cell.angle_beta   90.00
_cell.angle_gamma   90.00
#
_symmetry.space_group_name_H-M   'P 1'
#
loop_
_entity.id
_entity.type
_entity.pdbx_description
1 polymer ?
#
loop_
_entity_poly.entity_id
_entity_poly.type
_entity_poly.pdbx_seq_one_letter_code
_entity_poly.pdbx_strand_id
1 'polypeptide(L)' 'ANLLTIDDSSGLNKWACQTCPYYFPITKQHTSRIYLKTKRADWADTVSSIVECQKCGHGFAYFNQLQIRSADEPMSI' A
#
# COMPACT_ATOMS: atom_id res chain seq x y z
N ALA A 1 6.60 24.61 -12.76
CA ALA A 1 7.81 23.79 -12.53
C ALA A 1 7.48 22.36 -12.89
N ASN A 2 8.26 21.72 -13.75
CA ASN A 2 7.99 20.38 -14.28
C ASN A 2 8.75 19.30 -13.49
N LEU A 3 8.26 18.06 -13.53
CA LEU A 3 8.89 16.92 -12.86
C LEU A 3 10.24 16.59 -13.50
N LEU A 4 11.26 16.43 -12.68
CA LEU A 4 12.59 15.97 -13.09
C LEU A 4 12.61 14.45 -13.10
N THR A 5 13.16 13.87 -14.17
CA THR A 5 13.32 12.42 -14.32
C THR A 5 14.81 12.07 -14.20
N ILE A 6 15.15 10.84 -13.82
CA ILE A 6 16.54 10.38 -13.72
C ILE A 6 16.99 9.91 -15.10
N ASP A 7 18.13 10.41 -15.56
CA ASP A 7 18.83 9.99 -16.79
C ASP A 7 20.27 9.56 -16.48
N ASP A 8 20.79 8.59 -17.22
CA ASP A 8 22.14 8.00 -17.06
C ASP A 8 22.98 8.05 -18.35
N SER A 9 22.56 8.84 -19.35
CA SER A 9 23.23 8.94 -20.65
C SER A 9 24.72 9.35 -20.62
N SER A 10 25.22 9.91 -19.51
CA SER A 10 26.62 10.32 -19.33
C SER A 10 27.42 9.46 -18.35
N GLY A 11 26.88 8.31 -17.91
CA GLY A 11 27.52 7.42 -16.92
C GLY A 11 27.47 7.94 -15.47
N LEU A 12 26.74 9.02 -15.25
CA LEU A 12 26.47 9.63 -13.95
C LEU A 12 24.99 9.96 -13.92
N ASN A 13 24.30 9.51 -12.87
CA ASN A 13 22.89 9.80 -12.66
C ASN A 13 22.67 11.32 -12.56
N LYS A 14 21.78 11.86 -13.39
CA LYS A 14 21.40 13.28 -13.41
C LYS A 14 19.89 13.42 -13.41
N TRP A 15 19.40 14.46 -12.72
CA TRP A 15 18.02 14.90 -12.81
C TRP A 15 17.87 15.73 -14.09
N ALA A 16 17.10 15.25 -15.05
CA ALA A 16 16.84 15.93 -16.31
C ALA A 16 15.36 16.32 -16.41
N CYS A 17 15.10 17.55 -16.87
CA CYS A 17 13.76 17.96 -17.24
C CYS A 17 13.46 17.48 -18.67
N GLN A 18 12.26 16.96 -18.92
CA GLN A 18 11.88 16.50 -20.26
C GLN A 18 11.46 17.64 -21.20
N THR A 19 11.11 18.81 -20.67
CA THR A 19 10.59 19.95 -21.46
C THR A 19 11.60 21.07 -21.68
N CYS A 20 12.72 21.07 -20.95
CA CYS A 20 13.74 22.11 -21.05
C CYS A 20 15.14 21.54 -20.81
N PRO A 21 16.22 22.19 -21.30
CA PRO A 21 17.59 21.69 -21.21
C PRO A 21 18.20 21.78 -19.79
N TYR A 22 17.37 21.88 -18.75
CA TYR A 22 17.82 21.92 -17.37
C TYR A 22 18.21 20.52 -16.91
N TYR A 23 19.44 20.39 -16.40
CA TYR A 23 19.93 19.16 -15.77
C TYR A 23 20.68 19.47 -14.47
N PHE A 24 20.61 18.54 -13.52
CA PHE A 24 21.32 18.63 -12.25
C PHE A 24 21.99 17.28 -11.90
N PRO A 25 23.33 17.22 -11.73
CA PRO A 25 24.04 15.99 -11.45
C PRO A 25 23.84 15.50 -10.00
N ILE A 26 23.59 14.19 -9.82
CA ILE A 26 23.44 13.57 -8.50
C ILE A 26 24.82 13.26 -7.93
N THR A 27 25.35 14.15 -7.10
CA THR A 27 26.70 14.01 -6.50
C THR A 27 26.71 13.36 -5.12
N LYS A 28 25.57 13.37 -4.43
CA LYS A 28 25.43 12.84 -3.06
C LYS A 28 24.36 11.76 -3.01
N GLN A 29 24.42 10.91 -2.00
CA GLN A 29 23.39 9.90 -1.76
C GLN A 29 22.08 10.59 -1.33
N HIS A 30 21.00 10.37 -2.08
CA HIS A 30 19.65 10.78 -1.72
C HIS A 30 18.83 9.54 -1.37
N THR A 31 18.46 9.39 -0.10
CA THR A 31 17.57 8.30 0.37
C THR A 31 16.37 8.89 1.10
N SER A 32 15.17 8.63 0.60
CA SER A 32 13.93 8.86 1.33
C SER A 32 13.43 7.54 1.90
N ARG A 33 13.00 7.55 3.16
CA ARG A 33 12.34 6.42 3.82
C ARG A 33 10.96 6.87 4.24
N ILE A 34 9.94 6.17 3.78
CA ILE A 34 8.56 6.41 4.19
C ILE A 34 8.14 5.25 5.08
N TYR A 35 7.82 5.54 6.33
CA TYR A 35 7.22 4.55 7.23
C TYR A 35 5.72 4.55 6.99
N LEU A 36 5.24 3.49 6.32
CA LEU A 36 3.82 3.28 6.12
C LEU A 36 3.17 2.94 7.46
N LYS A 37 2.12 3.66 7.84
CA LYS A 37 1.28 3.28 8.96
C LYS A 37 0.32 2.20 8.49
N THR A 38 0.38 1.01 9.10
CA THR A 38 -0.62 -0.04 8.88
C THR A 38 -1.98 0.51 9.30
N LYS A 39 -3.00 0.35 8.44
CA LYS A 39 -4.39 0.62 8.81
C LYS A 39 -4.73 -0.26 10.00
N ARG A 40 -5.06 0.34 11.15
CA ARG A 40 -5.55 -0.40 12.31
C ARG A 40 -6.87 -1.05 11.87
N ALA A 41 -6.96 -2.37 12.00
CA ALA A 41 -8.22 -3.07 11.85
C ALA A 41 -9.07 -2.69 13.06
N ASP A 42 -9.90 -1.66 12.93
CA ASP A 42 -10.91 -1.34 13.91
C ASP A 42 -11.94 -2.48 13.85
N TRP A 43 -12.10 -3.18 14.97
CA TRP A 43 -12.99 -4.34 15.17
C TRP A 43 -14.49 -4.01 14.99
N ALA A 44 -14.82 -2.82 14.49
CA ALA A 44 -16.18 -2.32 14.34
C ALA A 44 -17.01 -3.13 13.33
N ASP A 45 -16.36 -3.80 12.38
CA ASP A 45 -17.03 -4.59 11.33
C ASP A 45 -17.20 -6.07 11.73
N THR A 46 -17.13 -6.38 13.02
CA THR A 46 -17.33 -7.75 13.52
C THR A 46 -18.83 -8.07 13.55
N VAL A 47 -19.32 -8.81 12.56
CA VAL A 47 -20.68 -9.35 12.59
C VAL A 47 -20.68 -10.56 13.53
N SER A 48 -21.40 -10.47 14.64
CA SER A 48 -21.63 -11.62 15.52
C SER A 48 -22.70 -12.51 14.89
N SER A 49 -22.31 -13.71 14.46
CA SER A 49 -23.26 -14.73 14.01
C SER A 49 -23.34 -15.85 15.05
N ILE A 50 -24.54 -16.42 15.23
CA ILE A 50 -24.78 -17.55 16.12
C ILE A 50 -24.34 -18.80 15.36
N VAL A 51 -23.04 -19.06 15.39
CA VAL A 51 -22.42 -20.24 14.77
C VAL A 51 -21.57 -20.93 15.82
N GLU A 52 -21.78 -22.24 15.99
CA GLU A 52 -21.00 -23.05 16.92
C GLU A 52 -19.54 -23.15 16.47
N CYS A 53 -18.62 -22.71 17.32
CA CYS A 53 -17.20 -22.84 17.05
C CYS A 53 -16.77 -24.31 17.18
N GLN A 54 -16.30 -24.91 16.08
CA GLN A 54 -15.84 -26.31 16.02
C GLN A 54 -14.67 -26.66 16.96
N LYS A 55 -14.02 -25.67 17.59
CA LYS A 55 -12.93 -25.89 18.57
C LYS A 55 -13.37 -25.86 20.03
N CYS A 56 -14.38 -25.06 20.38
CA CYS A 56 -14.75 -24.83 21.78
C CYS A 56 -16.23 -25.04 22.10
N GLY A 57 -17.07 -25.36 21.10
CA GLY A 57 -18.49 -25.70 21.31
C GLY A 57 -19.34 -24.54 21.84
N HIS A 58 -18.82 -23.31 21.84
CA HIS A 58 -19.58 -22.13 22.20
C HIS A 58 -20.39 -21.65 20.98
N GLY A 59 -21.68 -21.33 21.18
CA GLY A 59 -22.64 -20.96 20.13
C GLY A 59 -22.46 -19.57 19.52
N PHE A 60 -21.34 -18.89 19.80
CA PHE A 60 -21.05 -17.55 19.27
C PHE A 60 -19.65 -17.55 18.66
N ALA A 61 -19.59 -17.18 17.38
CA ALA A 61 -18.33 -17.00 16.66
C ALA A 61 -18.33 -15.62 15.98
N TYR A 62 -17.21 -14.93 16.14
CA TYR A 62 -16.96 -13.64 15.53
C TYR A 62 -16.17 -13.88 14.24
N PHE A 63 -16.71 -13.45 13.09
CA PHE A 63 -16.04 -13.56 11.80
C PHE A 63 -15.70 -12.17 11.29
N ASN A 64 -14.47 -12.00 10.81
CA ASN A 64 -14.04 -10.78 10.12
C ASN A 64 -13.94 -11.09 8.63
N GLN A 65 -14.74 -10.43 7.81
CA GLN A 65 -14.68 -10.57 6.36
C GLN A 65 -13.80 -9.45 5.79
N LEU A 66 -12.65 -9.84 5.24
CA LEU A 66 -11.71 -8.92 4.61
C LEU A 66 -11.76 -9.13 3.10
N GLN A 67 -12.19 -8.11 2.36
CA GLN A 67 -12.19 -8.15 0.89
C GLN A 67 -10.75 -7.99 0.37
N ILE A 68 -10.21 -9.04 -0.22
CA ILE A 68 -8.81 -9.10 -0.68
C ILE A 68 -8.61 -8.63 -2.14
N ARG A 69 -9.69 -8.29 -2.86
CA ARG A 69 -9.70 -7.88 -4.28
C ARG A 69 -10.58 -6.65 -4.49
N SER A 70 -10.53 -6.03 -5.66
CA SER A 70 -11.37 -4.87 -6.01
C SER A 70 -12.86 -5.18 -5.78
N ALA A 71 -13.65 -4.16 -5.43
CA ALA A 71 -15.05 -4.25 -4.97
C ALA A 71 -16.08 -4.79 -5.98
N ASP A 72 -15.61 -5.35 -7.10
CA ASP A 72 -16.46 -5.88 -8.17
C ASP A 72 -16.70 -7.40 -8.07
N GLU A 73 -16.03 -8.12 -7.15
CA GLU A 73 -16.30 -9.56 -6.91
C GLU A 73 -17.20 -9.73 -5.66
N PRO A 74 -18.31 -10.48 -5.73
CA PRO A 74 -19.21 -10.69 -4.60
C PRO A 74 -18.49 -11.45 -3.47
N MET A 75 -18.71 -11.02 -2.24
CA MET A 75 -18.07 -11.58 -1.05
C MET A 75 -18.55 -13.01 -0.79
N SER A 76 -17.65 -14.00 -0.91
CA SER A 76 -17.93 -15.39 -0.51
C SER A 76 -17.71 -15.55 1.00
N ILE A 77 -18.74 -16.06 1.68
CA ILE A 77 -18.73 -16.40 3.12
C ILE A 77 -18.01 -17.71 3.41
#